data_AF-A0A397V956-F1
#
_entry.id   AF-A0A397V956-F1
#
_cell.length_a   1.000
_cell.length_b   1.000
_cell.length_c   1.000
_cell.angle_alpha   90.00
_cell.angle_beta   90.00
_cell.angle_gamma   90.00
#
_symmetry.space_group_name_H-M   'P 1'
#
loop_
_entity.id
_entity.type
_entity.pdbx_description
1 polymer ?
#
loop_
_entity_poly.entity_id
_entity_poly.type
_entity_poly.pdbx_seq_one_letter_code
_entity_poly.pdbx_strand_id
1 'polypeptide(L)'
;MKWEDKLTLLHCIASDLQAIHSKNIIHRDLHSGNVLQYNLHSAYIADLGLSISSNMLKAESSGVYGILPYIAPEILNGKQYTTASDIYSFGIIMWEILYGKSVFYNQKLDLNFNWKYVIIILRPIIIKNTPQCYIKLMEKCWDEDPENRPSAAKIHEIFTEWQINEKILLDLSESEEILKENENMNFPVYPKSMYTSKFIYYTNSFFIDSKLYSLTIKD
;
A
#
# COMPACT_ATOMS: atom_id res chain seq x y z
N MET A 1 -13.80 14.87 -1.32
CA MET A 1 -13.29 14.96 0.06
C MET A 1 -12.25 16.07 0.09
N LYS A 2 -12.32 16.99 1.04
CA LYS A 2 -11.31 18.06 1.15
C LYS A 2 -9.98 17.51 1.65
N TRP A 3 -8.87 18.22 1.45
CA TRP A 3 -7.57 17.77 1.92
C TRP A 3 -7.47 17.60 3.43
N GLU A 4 -8.10 18.46 4.23
CA GLU A 4 -8.11 18.33 5.68
C GLU A 4 -8.80 17.02 6.12
N ASP A 5 -9.88 16.65 5.45
CA ASP A 5 -10.59 15.39 5.68
C ASP A 5 -9.72 14.18 5.29
N LYS A 6 -9.03 14.25 4.14
CA LYS A 6 -8.12 13.18 3.66
C LYS A 6 -6.98 12.96 4.66
N LEU A 7 -6.34 14.04 5.11
CA LEU A 7 -5.25 13.97 6.09
C LEU A 7 -5.74 13.43 7.42
N THR A 8 -6.91 13.85 7.89
CA THR A 8 -7.50 13.35 9.14
C THR A 8 -7.75 11.85 9.07
N LEU A 9 -8.34 11.37 7.97
CA LEU A 9 -8.57 9.94 7.75
C LEU A 9 -7.25 9.15 7.73
N LEU A 10 -6.27 9.60 6.96
CA LEU A 10 -4.94 8.97 6.88
C LEU A 10 -4.23 8.95 8.23
N HIS A 11 -4.34 10.03 9.00
CA HIS A 11 -3.76 10.14 10.33
C HIS A 11 -4.38 9.11 11.29
N CYS A 12 -5.72 8.93 11.28
CA CYS A 12 -6.38 7.88 12.07
C CYS A 12 -5.87 6.48 11.69
N ILE A 13 -5.81 6.17 10.39
CA ILE A 13 -5.35 4.86 9.91
C ILE A 13 -3.88 4.63 10.29
N ALA A 14 -3.02 5.64 10.15
CA ALA A 14 -1.61 5.56 10.54
C ALA A 14 -1.43 5.38 12.06
N SER A 15 -2.27 6.03 12.87
CA SER A 15 -2.28 5.88 14.33
C SER A 15 -2.63 4.45 14.74
N ASP A 16 -3.65 3.87 14.12
CA ASP A 16 -4.07 2.50 14.43
C ASP A 16 -3.03 1.47 13.93
N LEU A 17 -2.45 1.69 12.75
CA LEU A 17 -1.35 0.86 12.24
C LEU A 17 -0.13 0.93 13.16
N GLN A 18 0.21 2.12 13.66
CA GLN A 18 1.26 2.30 14.65
C GLN A 18 0.96 1.52 15.94
N ALA A 19 -0.29 1.54 16.41
CA ALA A 19 -0.68 0.78 17.60
C ALA A 19 -0.50 -0.73 17.39
N ILE A 20 -0.94 -1.26 16.24
CA ILE A 20 -0.74 -2.67 15.83
C ILE A 20 0.76 -3.01 15.79
N HIS A 21 1.56 -2.22 15.08
CA HIS A 21 3.00 -2.45 14.92
C HIS A 21 3.75 -2.33 16.26
N SER A 22 3.33 -1.46 17.18
CA SER A 22 3.92 -1.33 18.53
C SER A 22 3.79 -2.60 19.38
N LYS A 23 2.83 -3.48 19.03
CA LYS A 23 2.64 -4.79 19.66
C LYS A 23 3.39 -5.91 18.93
N ASN A 24 4.26 -5.57 17.98
CA ASN A 24 4.96 -6.53 17.13
C ASN A 24 3.99 -7.42 16.34
N ILE A 25 2.85 -6.86 15.93
CA ILE A 25 1.84 -7.52 15.10
C ILE A 25 1.99 -6.99 13.67
N ILE A 26 1.94 -7.90 12.70
CA ILE A 26 1.92 -7.59 11.27
C ILE A 26 0.53 -7.96 10.74
N HIS A 27 -0.12 -7.04 10.02
CA HIS A 27 -1.50 -7.19 9.57
C HIS A 27 -1.62 -8.21 8.43
N ARG A 28 -0.70 -8.16 7.45
CA ARG A 28 -0.57 -9.07 6.29
C ARG A 28 -1.64 -8.96 5.21
N ASP A 29 -2.81 -8.42 5.53
CA ASP A 29 -3.90 -8.19 4.59
C ASP A 29 -4.49 -6.78 4.69
N LEU A 30 -3.62 -5.77 4.85
CA LEU A 30 -4.07 -4.39 4.96
C LEU A 30 -4.54 -3.89 3.59
N HIS A 31 -5.79 -3.44 3.50
CA HIS A 31 -6.34 -2.78 2.32
C HIS A 31 -7.52 -1.90 2.72
N SER A 32 -8.02 -1.04 1.81
CA SER A 32 -9.12 -0.12 2.14
C SER A 32 -10.41 -0.82 2.59
N GLY A 33 -10.70 -2.01 2.06
CA GLY A 33 -11.80 -2.86 2.54
C GLY A 33 -11.70 -3.34 4.00
N ASN A 34 -10.51 -3.31 4.59
CA ASN A 34 -10.23 -3.66 5.99
C ASN A 34 -10.08 -2.42 6.89
N VAL A 35 -10.44 -1.23 6.38
CA VAL A 35 -10.53 -0.01 7.16
C VAL A 35 -12.00 0.30 7.46
N LEU A 36 -12.40 0.14 8.72
CA LEU A 36 -13.74 0.47 9.19
C LEU A 36 -13.81 1.95 9.54
N GLN A 37 -14.62 2.69 8.79
CA GLN A 37 -14.83 4.11 8.99
C GLN A 37 -16.20 4.37 9.64
N TYR A 38 -16.20 4.97 10.83
CA TYR A 38 -17.43 5.51 11.43
C TYR A 38 -17.71 6.93 10.92
N ASN A 39 -16.67 7.77 10.89
CA ASN A 39 -16.68 9.09 10.28
C ASN A 39 -15.25 9.50 9.88
N LEU A 40 -15.06 10.72 9.34
CA LEU A 40 -13.74 11.20 8.88
C LEU A 40 -12.67 11.30 9.97
N HIS A 41 -13.08 11.41 11.24
CA HIS A 41 -12.22 11.51 12.42
C HIS A 41 -12.13 10.17 13.19
N SER A 42 -12.65 9.08 12.61
CA SER A 42 -12.74 7.79 13.28
C SER A 42 -12.71 6.66 12.25
N ALA A 43 -11.50 6.15 12.01
CA ALA A 43 -11.23 4.99 11.18
C ALA A 43 -10.34 4.00 11.94
N TYR A 44 -10.62 2.71 11.77
CA TYR A 44 -9.95 1.61 12.46
C TYR A 44 -9.58 0.51 11.47
N ILE A 45 -8.39 -0.06 11.63
CA ILE A 45 -7.95 -1.24 10.90
C ILE A 45 -8.59 -2.47 11.54
N ALA A 46 -9.26 -3.27 10.72
CA ALA A 46 -9.98 -4.47 11.10
C ALA A 46 -9.47 -5.71 10.36
N ASP A 47 -10.04 -6.86 10.70
CA ASP A 47 -9.68 -8.18 10.15
C ASP A 47 -8.22 -8.59 10.40
N LEU A 48 -7.92 -8.77 11.68
CA LEU A 48 -6.65 -9.35 12.14
C LEU A 48 -6.62 -10.89 12.01
N GLY A 49 -7.54 -11.51 11.26
CA GLY A 49 -7.65 -12.97 11.13
C GLY A 49 -6.42 -13.63 10.49
N LEU A 50 -5.67 -12.87 9.70
CA LEU A 50 -4.41 -13.30 9.07
C LEU A 50 -3.17 -12.73 9.78
N SER A 51 -3.36 -11.89 10.79
CA SER A 51 -2.27 -11.21 11.48
C SER A 51 -1.36 -12.21 12.21
N ILE A 52 -0.09 -11.85 12.33
CA ILE A 52 0.88 -12.68 13.03
C ILE A 52 1.80 -11.82 13.89
N SER A 53 2.22 -12.38 15.02
CA SER A 53 3.33 -11.79 15.76
C SER A 53 4.62 -11.93 14.93
N SER A 54 5.41 -10.87 14.81
CA SER A 54 6.70 -10.90 14.13
C SER A 54 7.63 -12.00 14.67
N ASN A 55 7.45 -12.38 15.93
CA ASN A 55 8.24 -13.42 16.60
C ASN A 55 7.84 -14.86 16.24
N MET A 56 6.73 -15.04 15.51
CA MET A 56 6.21 -16.34 15.09
C MET A 56 6.29 -16.55 13.58
N LEU A 57 6.99 -15.68 12.86
CA LEU A 57 7.11 -15.75 11.40
C LEU A 57 7.74 -17.08 10.97
N LYS A 58 6.99 -17.80 10.14
CA LYS A 58 7.49 -18.90 9.33
C LYS A 58 7.30 -18.51 7.87
N ALA A 59 8.25 -18.87 7.01
CA ALA A 59 8.05 -18.71 5.58
C ALA A 59 6.86 -19.58 5.15
N GLU A 60 5.86 -18.97 4.52
CA GLU A 60 4.74 -19.71 3.92
C GLU A 60 5.23 -20.32 2.60
N SER A 61 5.07 -21.64 2.45
CA SER A 61 5.71 -22.40 1.37
C SER A 61 4.87 -22.48 0.09
N SER A 62 3.58 -22.11 0.13
CA SER A 62 2.62 -22.40 -0.95
C SER A 62 2.02 -21.16 -1.62
N GLY A 63 2.13 -19.98 -1.02
CA GLY A 63 1.52 -18.76 -1.55
C GLY A 63 1.36 -17.67 -0.50
N VAL A 64 0.58 -16.66 -0.89
CA VAL A 64 0.29 -15.45 -0.12
C VAL A 64 -1.22 -15.19 -0.15
N TYR A 65 -1.78 -14.60 0.91
CA TYR A 65 -3.18 -14.17 0.92
C TYR A 65 -3.27 -12.64 0.80
N GLY A 66 -4.21 -12.15 0.02
CA GLY A 66 -4.59 -10.73 0.01
C GLY A 66 -5.09 -10.23 -1.35
N ILE A 67 -5.10 -8.91 -1.52
CA ILE A 67 -5.47 -8.22 -2.76
C ILE A 67 -4.19 -7.77 -3.47
N LEU A 68 -3.92 -8.29 -4.67
CA LEU A 68 -2.59 -8.21 -5.31
C LEU A 68 -1.93 -6.81 -5.32
N PRO A 69 -2.61 -5.71 -5.70
CA PRO A 69 -2.05 -4.36 -5.60
C PRO A 69 -1.50 -3.95 -4.22
N TYR A 70 -2.05 -4.50 -3.14
CA TYR A 70 -1.67 -4.19 -1.76
C TYR A 70 -0.53 -5.06 -1.24
N ILE A 71 -0.17 -6.13 -1.95
CA ILE A 71 0.85 -7.07 -1.51
C ILE A 71 2.23 -6.50 -1.91
N ALA A 72 3.09 -6.34 -0.91
CA ALA A 72 4.43 -5.82 -1.12
C ALA A 72 5.27 -6.75 -2.01
N PRO A 73 6.16 -6.20 -2.86
CA PRO A 73 6.90 -6.95 -3.87
C PRO A 73 7.76 -8.06 -3.29
N GLU A 74 8.35 -7.86 -2.11
CA GLU A 74 9.14 -8.86 -1.42
C GLU A 74 8.32 -10.07 -0.95
N ILE A 75 7.05 -9.87 -0.61
CA ILE A 75 6.13 -10.93 -0.17
C ILE A 75 5.69 -11.77 -1.37
N LEU A 76 5.47 -11.11 -2.51
CA LEU A 76 5.26 -11.83 -3.77
C LEU A 76 6.49 -12.67 -4.14
N ASN A 77 7.70 -12.24 -3.77
CA ASN A 77 8.93 -13.00 -3.97
C ASN A 77 9.19 -14.06 -2.87
N GLY A 78 8.18 -14.40 -2.07
CA GLY A 78 8.29 -15.44 -1.02
C GLY A 78 9.14 -15.04 0.19
N LYS A 79 9.49 -13.76 0.35
CA LYS A 79 10.11 -13.29 1.59
C LYS A 79 9.07 -13.22 2.71
N GLN A 80 9.56 -13.18 3.95
CA GLN A 80 8.69 -13.09 5.12
C GLN A 80 8.03 -11.72 5.23
N TYR A 81 6.81 -11.73 5.76
CA TYR A 81 6.09 -10.53 6.15
C TYR A 81 6.86 -9.74 7.21
N THR A 82 6.82 -8.42 7.07
CA THR A 82 7.37 -7.45 8.03
C THR A 82 6.37 -6.32 8.22
N THR A 83 6.55 -5.49 9.23
CA THR A 83 5.75 -4.26 9.37
C THR A 83 5.88 -3.37 8.13
N ALA A 84 7.04 -3.36 7.45
CA ALA A 84 7.27 -2.64 6.20
C ALA A 84 6.40 -3.15 5.03
N SER A 85 5.95 -4.41 5.05
CA SER A 85 4.99 -4.92 4.07
C SER A 85 3.59 -4.34 4.26
N ASP A 86 3.15 -4.08 5.49
CA ASP A 86 1.90 -3.34 5.74
C ASP A 86 2.03 -1.86 5.32
N ILE A 87 3.22 -1.27 5.45
CA ILE A 87 3.48 0.11 5.00
C ILE A 87 3.34 0.25 3.49
N TYR A 88 3.76 -0.76 2.72
CA TYR A 88 3.50 -0.80 1.29
C TYR A 88 2.00 -0.73 1.00
N SER A 89 1.21 -1.55 1.69
CA SER A 89 -0.26 -1.54 1.56
C SER A 89 -0.85 -0.18 1.95
N PHE A 90 -0.31 0.47 2.98
CA PHE A 90 -0.69 1.83 3.37
C PHE A 90 -0.43 2.85 2.25
N GLY A 91 0.68 2.73 1.52
CA GLY A 91 0.96 3.56 0.33
C GLY A 91 -0.10 3.42 -0.77
N ILE A 92 -0.65 2.21 -0.93
CA ILE A 92 -1.76 1.96 -1.86
C ILE A 92 -3.06 2.62 -1.36
N ILE A 93 -3.34 2.55 -0.05
CA ILE A 93 -4.49 3.26 0.57
C ILE A 93 -4.35 4.78 0.38
N MET A 94 -3.14 5.34 0.54
CA MET A 94 -2.88 6.76 0.25
C MET A 94 -3.25 7.11 -1.19
N TRP A 95 -2.92 6.25 -2.16
CA TRP A 95 -3.32 6.49 -3.55
C TRP A 95 -4.84 6.49 -3.72
N GLU A 96 -5.54 5.54 -3.10
CA GLU A 96 -7.01 5.47 -3.20
C GLU A 96 -7.70 6.69 -2.58
N ILE A 97 -7.21 7.18 -1.42
CA ILE A 97 -7.75 8.38 -0.76
C ILE A 97 -7.47 9.64 -1.60
N LEU A 98 -6.31 9.70 -2.27
CA LEU A 98 -5.93 10.82 -3.11
C LEU A 98 -6.91 10.98 -4.28
N TYR A 99 -7.15 9.90 -5.02
CA TYR A 99 -7.93 9.91 -6.26
C TYR A 99 -9.40 9.52 -6.09
N GLY A 100 -9.80 9.04 -4.90
CA GLY A 100 -11.15 8.54 -4.64
C GLY A 100 -11.52 7.33 -5.50
N LYS A 101 -10.51 6.55 -5.94
CA LYS A 101 -10.66 5.41 -6.86
C LYS A 101 -9.95 4.20 -6.29
N SER A 102 -10.48 3.02 -6.53
CA SER A 102 -9.83 1.79 -6.13
C SER A 102 -8.71 1.39 -7.10
N VAL A 103 -7.62 0.84 -6.58
CA VAL A 103 -6.51 0.38 -7.43
C VAL A 103 -6.91 -0.87 -8.20
N PHE A 104 -6.76 -0.82 -9.52
CA PHE A 104 -7.08 -1.96 -10.37
C PHE A 104 -5.86 -2.83 -10.69
N TYR A 105 -6.08 -4.14 -10.74
CA TYR A 105 -5.23 -5.08 -11.45
C TYR A 105 -6.05 -6.12 -12.22
N ASN A 106 -5.64 -6.39 -13.46
CA ASN A 106 -6.24 -7.47 -14.25
C ASN A 106 -5.63 -8.81 -13.86
N GLN A 107 -6.37 -9.64 -13.12
CA GLN A 107 -5.95 -11.02 -12.78
C GLN A 107 -5.66 -11.92 -13.99
N LYS A 108 -6.12 -11.56 -15.21
CA LYS A 108 -5.78 -12.28 -16.45
C LYS A 108 -4.42 -11.88 -17.03
N LEU A 109 -3.71 -10.92 -16.42
CA LEU A 109 -2.28 -10.77 -16.69
C LEU A 109 -1.63 -12.03 -16.16
N ASP A 110 -1.37 -12.95 -17.08
CA ASP A 110 -0.76 -14.23 -16.83
C ASP A 110 0.50 -14.01 -15.99
N LEU A 111 0.58 -14.59 -14.79
CA LEU A 111 1.70 -14.43 -13.84
C LEU A 111 3.03 -15.05 -14.36
N ASN A 112 3.08 -15.31 -15.67
CA ASN A 112 4.23 -15.70 -16.46
C ASN A 112 5.11 -14.48 -16.85
N PHE A 113 4.67 -13.23 -16.62
CA PHE A 113 5.47 -12.02 -16.84
C PHE A 113 6.42 -11.72 -15.68
N ASN A 114 7.73 -11.56 -15.94
CA ASN A 114 8.76 -11.19 -14.95
C ASN A 114 8.24 -10.18 -13.90
N TRP A 115 8.42 -10.48 -12.61
CA TRP A 115 7.66 -9.85 -11.52
C TRP A 115 8.03 -8.38 -11.37
N LYS A 116 9.24 -7.96 -11.79
CA LYS A 116 9.59 -6.53 -11.86
C LYS A 116 8.62 -5.76 -12.76
N TYR A 117 8.19 -6.37 -13.86
CA TYR A 117 7.19 -5.78 -14.75
C TYR A 117 5.80 -5.83 -14.12
N VAL A 118 5.45 -6.88 -13.39
CA VAL A 118 4.17 -6.96 -12.66
C VAL A 118 4.08 -5.86 -11.60
N ILE A 119 5.15 -5.61 -10.84
CA ILE A 119 5.19 -4.55 -9.81
C ILE A 119 5.08 -3.16 -10.43
N ILE A 120 5.76 -2.91 -11.56
CA ILE A 120 5.64 -1.65 -12.30
C ILE A 120 4.20 -1.46 -12.82
N ILE A 121 3.56 -2.53 -13.29
CA ILE A 121 2.16 -2.49 -13.75
C ILE A 121 1.17 -2.31 -12.60
N LEU A 122 1.51 -2.82 -11.41
CA LEU A 122 0.67 -2.74 -10.21
C LEU A 122 0.73 -1.37 -9.52
N ARG A 123 1.83 -0.62 -9.68
CA ARG A 123 1.92 0.74 -9.13
C ARG A 123 0.96 1.66 -9.87
N PRO A 124 -0.02 2.25 -9.15
CA PRO A 124 -1.05 3.02 -9.81
C PRO A 124 -0.51 4.37 -10.30
N ILE A 125 -1.09 4.87 -11.39
CA ILE A 125 -0.61 6.07 -12.09
C ILE A 125 -0.76 7.30 -11.19
N ILE A 126 0.27 8.13 -11.16
CA ILE A 126 0.24 9.45 -10.52
C ILE A 126 -0.06 10.51 -11.58
N ILE A 127 -1.13 11.27 -11.35
CA ILE A 127 -1.52 12.38 -12.22
C ILE A 127 -0.58 13.57 -12.01
N LYS A 128 -0.16 14.22 -13.10
CA LYS A 128 0.66 15.44 -13.04
C LYS A 128 0.00 16.49 -12.15
N ASN A 129 0.82 17.32 -11.49
CA ASN A 129 0.38 18.39 -10.58
C ASN A 129 -0.34 17.92 -9.31
N THR A 130 -0.23 16.64 -8.96
CA THR A 130 -0.53 16.17 -7.59
C THR A 130 0.47 16.81 -6.61
N PRO A 131 0.11 17.10 -5.34
CA PRO A 131 1.03 17.70 -4.38
C PRO A 131 2.28 16.87 -4.15
N GLN A 132 3.44 17.51 -4.31
CA GLN A 132 4.71 16.80 -4.28
C GLN A 132 5.04 16.22 -2.90
N CYS A 133 4.66 16.90 -1.81
CA CYS A 133 4.87 16.38 -0.45
C CYS A 133 4.11 15.06 -0.23
N TYR A 134 2.85 15.02 -0.67
CA TYR A 134 2.00 13.83 -0.61
C TYR A 134 2.56 12.70 -1.46
N ILE A 135 2.89 12.97 -2.73
CA ILE A 135 3.49 11.99 -3.63
C ILE A 135 4.77 11.40 -3.03
N LYS A 136 5.67 12.24 -2.54
CA LYS A 136 6.94 11.77 -1.98
C LYS A 136 6.73 10.82 -0.80
N LEU A 137 5.79 11.10 0.09
CA LEU A 137 5.48 10.20 1.20
C LEU A 137 4.84 8.91 0.69
N MET A 138 3.83 9.01 -0.17
CA MET A 138 3.14 7.86 -0.77
C MET A 138 4.12 6.93 -1.49
N GLU A 139 5.04 7.51 -2.28
CA GLU A 139 6.05 6.75 -3.00
C GLU A 139 7.08 6.10 -2.09
N LYS A 140 7.42 6.78 -0.99
CA LYS A 140 8.29 6.21 0.03
C LYS A 140 7.63 5.04 0.76
N CYS A 141 6.31 5.08 0.96
CA CYS A 141 5.57 3.96 1.55
C CYS A 141 5.61 2.70 0.68
N TRP A 142 5.58 2.84 -0.65
CA TRP A 142 5.61 1.70 -1.59
C TRP A 142 6.97 1.47 -2.26
N ASP A 143 8.07 1.93 -1.63
CA ASP A 143 9.43 1.76 -2.14
C ASP A 143 9.74 0.28 -2.41
N GLU A 144 10.59 0.01 -3.42
CA GLU A 144 10.97 -1.37 -3.76
C GLU A 144 11.74 -2.03 -2.61
N ASP A 145 12.61 -1.26 -1.95
CA ASP A 145 13.34 -1.72 -0.77
C ASP A 145 12.50 -1.48 0.49
N PRO A 146 12.10 -2.54 1.24
CA PRO A 146 11.35 -2.37 2.47
C PRO A 146 12.08 -1.52 3.53
N GLU A 147 13.41 -1.45 3.51
CA GLU A 147 14.19 -0.66 4.48
C GLU A 147 14.09 0.86 4.23
N ASN A 148 13.72 1.28 3.02
CA ASN A 148 13.50 2.69 2.70
C ASN A 148 12.12 3.20 3.15
N ARG A 149 11.20 2.28 3.46
CA ARG A 149 9.83 2.61 3.84
C ARG A 149 9.80 3.18 5.25
N PRO A 150 9.03 4.26 5.51
CA PRO A 150 8.92 4.81 6.85
C PRO A 150 8.15 3.84 7.76
N SER A 151 8.41 3.90 9.07
CA SER A 151 7.56 3.18 10.03
C SER A 151 6.19 3.87 10.15
N ALA A 152 5.17 3.13 10.62
CA ALA A 152 3.85 3.71 10.90
C ALA A 152 3.93 4.89 11.89
N ALA A 153 4.81 4.80 12.89
CA ALA A 153 5.08 5.90 13.81
C ALA A 153 5.64 7.15 13.10
N LYS A 154 6.53 6.97 12.11
CA LYS A 154 7.06 8.10 11.35
C LYS A 154 6.01 8.73 10.44
N ILE A 155 5.16 7.92 9.82
CA ILE A 155 4.03 8.40 9.02
C ILE A 155 3.06 9.21 9.89
N HIS A 156 2.71 8.71 11.07
CA HIS A 156 1.87 9.42 12.03
C HIS A 156 2.45 10.80 12.38
N GLU A 157 3.74 10.87 12.72
CA GLU A 157 4.44 12.14 13.01
C GLU A 157 4.37 13.12 11.83
N ILE A 158 4.59 12.63 10.60
CA ILE A 158 4.52 13.46 9.39
C ILE A 158 3.11 14.05 9.21
N PHE A 159 2.05 13.24 9.39
CA PHE A 159 0.69 13.76 9.28
C PHE A 159 0.33 14.72 10.41
N THR A 160 0.80 14.48 11.64
CA THR A 160 0.66 15.46 12.74
C THR A 160 1.29 16.80 12.35
N GLU A 161 2.48 16.80 11.75
CA GLU A 161 3.15 18.02 11.28
C GLU A 161 2.35 18.72 10.16
N TRP A 162 1.87 17.96 9.18
CA TRP A 162 1.13 18.51 8.04
C TRP A 162 -0.18 19.16 8.46
N GLN A 163 -0.87 18.61 9.46
CA GLN A 163 -2.15 19.16 9.97
C GLN A 163 -2.01 20.56 10.61
N ILE A 164 -0.81 20.97 11.01
CA ILE A 164 -0.56 22.29 11.63
C ILE A 164 0.30 23.21 10.75
N ASN A 165 0.76 22.73 9.60
CA ASN A 165 1.63 23.49 8.70
C ASN A 165 0.80 24.19 7.62
N GLU A 166 0.52 25.48 7.83
CA GLU A 166 -0.31 26.29 6.92
C GLU A 166 0.18 26.26 5.47
N LYS A 167 1.50 26.28 5.25
CA LYS A 167 2.07 26.23 3.90
C LYS A 167 1.75 24.91 3.21
N ILE A 168 1.90 23.78 3.91
CA ILE A 168 1.56 22.47 3.37
C ILE A 168 0.07 22.37 3.08
N LEU A 169 -0.78 22.84 3.99
CA LEU A 169 -2.24 22.81 3.81
C LEU A 169 -2.70 23.66 2.61
N LEU A 170 -2.08 24.83 2.40
CA LEU A 170 -2.31 25.66 1.22
C LEU A 170 -1.88 24.94 -0.07
N ASP A 171 -0.65 24.42 -0.12
CA ASP A 171 -0.13 23.68 -1.27
C ASP A 171 -1.01 22.46 -1.63
N LEU A 172 -1.53 21.75 -0.62
CA LEU A 172 -2.47 20.65 -0.80
C LEU A 172 -3.81 21.16 -1.36
N SER A 173 -4.40 22.17 -0.75
CA SER A 173 -5.72 22.72 -1.13
C SER A 173 -5.73 23.25 -2.56
N GLU A 174 -4.66 23.90 -3.01
CA GLU A 174 -4.53 24.40 -4.39
C GLU A 174 -4.52 23.27 -5.43
N SER A 175 -4.01 22.09 -5.09
CA SER A 175 -4.01 20.95 -6.00
C SER A 175 -5.40 20.33 -6.20
N GLU A 176 -6.35 20.67 -5.34
CA GLU A 176 -7.65 20.02 -5.28
C GLU A 176 -8.50 20.36 -6.51
N GLU A 177 -8.37 21.59 -7.02
CA GLU A 177 -9.00 22.02 -8.27
C GLU A 177 -8.43 21.26 -9.48
N ILE A 178 -7.11 21.07 -9.50
CA ILE A 178 -6.42 20.34 -10.57
C ILE A 178 -6.83 18.86 -10.58
N LEU A 179 -6.98 18.25 -9.40
CA LEU A 179 -7.44 16.87 -9.30
C LEU A 179 -8.88 16.71 -9.79
N LYS A 180 -9.76 17.68 -9.53
CA LYS A 180 -11.16 17.71 -10.02
C LYS A 180 -11.23 17.79 -11.55
N GLU A 181 -10.40 18.62 -12.18
CA GLU A 181 -10.33 18.70 -13.65
C GLU A 181 -9.90 17.37 -14.30
N ASN A 182 -9.09 16.59 -13.59
CA ASN A 182 -8.62 15.28 -14.03
C ASN A 182 -9.56 14.12 -13.63
N GLU A 183 -10.69 14.37 -12.96
CA GLU A 183 -11.67 13.32 -12.61
C GLU A 183 -12.20 12.58 -13.85
N ASN A 184 -12.25 13.28 -15.00
CA ASN A 184 -12.62 12.76 -16.32
C ASN A 184 -11.60 11.81 -16.95
N MET A 185 -10.44 11.59 -16.31
CA MET A 185 -9.55 10.51 -16.72
C MET A 185 -10.31 9.18 -16.59
N ASN A 186 -10.42 8.48 -17.71
CA ASN A 186 -11.16 7.23 -17.85
C ASN A 186 -10.38 6.09 -17.17
N PHE A 187 -10.31 6.14 -15.84
CA PHE A 187 -9.83 5.02 -15.05
C PHE A 187 -10.87 3.91 -15.19
N PRO A 188 -10.47 2.73 -15.65
CA PRO A 188 -11.44 1.67 -15.85
C PRO A 188 -12.07 1.27 -14.50
N VAL A 189 -13.39 1.14 -14.49
CA VAL A 189 -14.20 0.79 -13.30
C VAL A 189 -14.41 -0.71 -13.29
N TYR A 190 -14.12 -1.37 -12.16
CA TYR A 190 -14.09 -2.83 -12.08
C TYR A 190 -15.03 -3.41 -11.02
N PRO A 191 -15.44 -4.69 -11.14
CA PRO A 191 -16.39 -5.32 -10.23
C PRO A 191 -15.86 -5.41 -8.80
N LYS A 192 -16.74 -5.17 -7.81
CA LYS A 192 -16.43 -5.33 -6.37
C LYS A 192 -15.83 -6.70 -6.01
N SER A 193 -16.17 -7.76 -6.75
CA SER A 193 -15.67 -9.12 -6.51
C SER A 193 -14.15 -9.29 -6.74
N MET A 194 -13.50 -8.34 -7.41
CA MET A 194 -12.04 -8.30 -7.55
C MET A 194 -11.32 -7.68 -6.35
N TYR A 195 -12.04 -7.03 -5.43
CA TYR A 195 -11.52 -6.39 -4.23
C TYR A 195 -11.74 -7.26 -2.98
N THR A 196 -11.63 -8.57 -3.14
CA THR A 196 -11.72 -9.53 -2.04
C THR A 196 -10.40 -10.26 -1.93
N SER A 197 -9.91 -10.39 -0.71
CA SER A 197 -8.69 -11.12 -0.40
C SER A 197 -8.84 -12.57 -0.82
N LYS A 198 -7.80 -13.10 -1.49
CA LYS A 198 -7.76 -14.47 -1.99
C LYS A 198 -6.36 -15.05 -1.80
N PHE A 199 -6.30 -16.37 -1.76
CA PHE A 199 -5.01 -17.07 -1.78
C PHE A 199 -4.43 -17.03 -3.20
N ILE A 200 -3.18 -16.59 -3.30
CA ILE A 200 -2.40 -16.47 -4.52
C ILE A 200 -1.23 -17.43 -4.39
N TYR A 201 -1.21 -18.47 -5.22
CA TYR A 201 -0.16 -19.47 -5.22
C TYR A 201 1.15 -18.88 -5.75
N TYR A 202 2.26 -19.21 -5.09
CA TYR A 202 3.58 -19.05 -5.70
C TYR A 202 3.71 -20.12 -6.80
N THR A 203 3.45 -19.77 -8.05
CA THR A 203 3.70 -20.65 -9.20
C THR A 203 5.22 -20.79 -9.45
N ASN A 204 5.63 -21.77 -10.26
CA ASN A 204 7.07 -21.98 -10.56
C ASN A 204 7.74 -20.78 -11.24
N SER A 205 6.98 -19.84 -11.83
CA SER A 205 7.57 -18.59 -12.30
C SER A 205 8.16 -17.80 -11.11
N PHE A 206 7.49 -17.75 -9.97
CA PHE A 206 7.90 -16.98 -8.78
C PHE A 206 9.33 -17.28 -8.28
N PHE A 207 9.81 -18.52 -8.42
CA PHE A 207 11.10 -18.97 -7.88
C PHE A 207 12.27 -18.96 -8.87
N ILE A 208 12.03 -18.76 -10.19
CA ILE A 208 13.11 -18.96 -11.18
C ILE A 208 14.18 -17.86 -11.08
N ASP A 209 13.84 -16.63 -10.69
CA ASP A 209 14.83 -15.54 -10.63
C ASP A 209 15.66 -15.49 -9.32
N SER A 210 15.20 -16.08 -8.21
CA SER A 210 15.98 -16.07 -6.96
C SER A 210 17.12 -17.10 -6.95
N LYS A 211 16.97 -18.22 -7.68
CA LYS A 211 18.04 -19.21 -7.87
C LYS A 211 19.08 -18.80 -8.92
N LEU A 212 18.70 -18.04 -9.94
CA LEU A 212 19.65 -17.58 -10.96
C LEU A 212 20.58 -16.47 -10.44
N TYR A 213 20.13 -15.60 -9.53
CA TYR A 213 20.99 -14.60 -8.89
C TYR A 213 21.96 -15.18 -7.85
N SER A 214 21.61 -16.29 -7.19
CA SER A 214 22.52 -16.97 -6.24
C SER A 214 23.58 -17.86 -6.93
N LEU A 215 23.42 -18.12 -8.23
CA LEU A 215 24.38 -18.87 -9.05
C LEU A 215 25.30 -17.98 -9.91
N THR A 216 25.10 -16.66 -9.92
CA THR A 216 25.94 -15.70 -10.68
C THR A 216 26.88 -14.85 -9.80
N ILE A 217 26.92 -15.11 -8.48
CA ILE A 217 27.96 -14.59 -7.59
C ILE A 217 28.70 -15.77 -6.96
N LYS A 218 29.30 -16.62 -7.80
CA LYS A 218 30.53 -17.33 -7.47
C LYS A 218 31.39 -17.42 -8.72
N ASP A 219 32.62 -16.97 -8.52
CA ASP A 219 33.81 -16.90 -9.37
C ASP A 219 33.88 -15.75 -10.38
#